data_AF-A0A3D5TME7-F1
#
_entry.id   AF-A0A3D5TME7-F1
#
_cell.length_a   1.000
_cell.length_b   1.000
_cell.length_c   1.000
_cell.angle_alpha   90.00
_cell.angle_beta   90.00
_cell.angle_gamma   90.00
#
_symmetry.space_group_name_H-M   'P 1'
#
loop_
_entity.id
_entity.type
_entity.pdbx_description
1 polymer ?
#
loop_
_entity_poly.entity_id
_entity_poly.type
_entity_poly.pdbx_seq_one_letter_code
_entity_poly.pdbx_strand_id
1 'polypeptide(L)'
;MGKDNDRGFKVITAFIKPGFRLRFSPTIIGAENIPKDGAVVIAGNHKNISDQFLVFLATKRVVNYMAKREYFDGALAPLFRWAGCIPVNRDGFDAAAVRSAIKILKKGGAVGIFPEGTRNKTDALLLPFKPGAVAIAQRGGAVIVPFAITGEYERKGGLKIVFGKAFSPADMSPEAATEKLYNEVRDLLTAR
;
A
#
# COMPACT_ATOMS: atom_id res chain seq x y z
N MET A 1 9.86 -15.61 5.35
CA MET A 1 8.48 -15.47 4.88
C MET A 1 8.28 -16.56 3.87
N GLY A 2 7.70 -17.65 4.35
CA GLY A 2 7.57 -18.92 3.64
C GLY A 2 6.37 -18.91 2.71
N LYS A 3 6.33 -19.91 1.84
CA LYS A 3 5.26 -20.20 0.87
C LYS A 3 3.85 -20.23 1.49
N ASP A 4 3.75 -20.40 2.82
CA ASP A 4 2.50 -20.51 3.56
C ASP A 4 1.73 -19.18 3.66
N ASN A 5 2.42 -18.05 3.84
CA ASN A 5 1.77 -16.73 3.86
C ASN A 5 1.22 -16.36 2.47
N ASP A 6 1.89 -16.80 1.41
CA ASP A 6 1.42 -16.55 0.04
C ASP A 6 0.12 -17.31 -0.26
N ARG A 7 -0.02 -18.52 0.29
CA ARG A 7 -1.27 -19.30 0.20
C ARG A 7 -2.37 -18.64 1.01
N GLY A 8 -2.10 -18.24 2.26
CA GLY A 8 -3.05 -17.53 3.12
C GLY A 8 -3.59 -16.25 2.47
N PHE A 9 -2.70 -15.40 1.95
CA PHE A 9 -3.06 -14.17 1.25
C PHE A 9 -3.96 -14.44 0.03
N LYS A 10 -3.60 -15.43 -0.81
CA LYS A 10 -4.39 -15.79 -1.99
C LYS A 10 -5.78 -16.31 -1.63
N VAL A 11 -5.88 -17.13 -0.58
CA VAL A 11 -7.17 -17.65 -0.09
C VAL A 11 -8.03 -16.51 0.45
N ILE A 12 -7.50 -15.69 1.35
CA ILE A 12 -8.24 -14.56 1.94
C ILE A 12 -8.75 -13.62 0.84
N THR A 13 -7.85 -13.24 -0.08
CA THR A 13 -8.21 -12.32 -1.15
C THR A 13 -9.19 -12.95 -2.15
N ALA A 14 -9.19 -14.27 -2.36
CA ALA A 14 -10.18 -14.93 -3.22
C ALA A 14 -11.61 -14.77 -2.71
N PHE A 15 -11.83 -14.68 -1.40
CA PHE A 15 -13.15 -14.46 -0.80
C PHE A 15 -13.49 -12.97 -0.61
N ILE A 16 -12.50 -12.15 -0.21
CA ILE A 16 -12.72 -10.71 0.01
C ILE A 16 -12.98 -9.97 -1.32
N LYS A 17 -12.25 -10.33 -2.39
CA LYS A 17 -12.34 -9.60 -3.67
C LYS A 17 -13.74 -9.63 -4.29
N PRO A 18 -14.44 -10.77 -4.44
CA PRO A 18 -15.79 -10.80 -5.00
C PRO A 18 -16.79 -9.98 -4.19
N GLY A 19 -16.78 -10.11 -2.85
CA GLY A 19 -17.67 -9.35 -1.97
C GLY A 19 -17.43 -7.85 -2.07
N PHE A 20 -16.15 -7.44 -2.09
CA PHE A 20 -15.77 -6.04 -2.24
C PHE A 20 -16.18 -5.47 -3.60
N ARG A 21 -15.99 -6.23 -4.69
CA ARG A 21 -16.43 -5.84 -6.04
C ARG A 21 -17.94 -5.73 -6.13
N LEU A 22 -18.68 -6.65 -5.54
CA LEU A 22 -20.14 -6.60 -5.53
C LEU A 22 -20.68 -5.41 -4.74
N ARG A 23 -20.05 -5.10 -3.59
CA ARG A 23 -20.52 -4.05 -2.68
C ARG A 23 -20.19 -2.63 -3.14
N PHE A 24 -19.02 -2.43 -3.73
CA PHE A 24 -18.50 -1.09 -4.06
C PHE A 24 -18.27 -0.88 -5.56
N SER A 25 -18.15 -1.95 -6.35
CA SER A 25 -17.88 -1.91 -7.79
C SER A 25 -16.77 -0.92 -8.19
N PRO A 26 -15.57 -1.04 -7.60
CA PRO A 26 -14.53 -0.04 -7.77
C PRO A 26 -13.95 -0.03 -9.19
N THR A 27 -13.62 1.16 -9.68
CA THR A 27 -12.87 1.35 -10.92
C THR A 27 -11.37 1.28 -10.64
N ILE A 28 -10.63 0.49 -11.42
CA ILE A 28 -9.19 0.28 -11.27
C ILE A 28 -8.52 0.71 -12.58
N ILE A 29 -7.62 1.69 -12.51
CA ILE A 29 -6.93 2.27 -13.67
C ILE A 29 -5.42 2.17 -13.45
N GLY A 30 -4.66 1.77 -14.46
CA GLY A 30 -3.20 1.73 -14.40
C GLY A 30 -2.63 0.52 -13.65
N ALA A 31 -3.41 -0.54 -13.40
CA ALA A 31 -2.94 -1.73 -12.70
C ALA A 31 -1.71 -2.38 -13.38
N GLU A 32 -1.56 -2.21 -14.69
CA GLU A 32 -0.41 -2.59 -15.49
C GLU A 32 0.90 -1.89 -15.09
N ASN A 33 0.83 -0.74 -14.42
CA ASN A 33 1.99 -0.03 -13.89
C ASN A 33 2.61 -0.73 -12.67
N ILE A 34 1.90 -1.69 -12.05
CA ILE A 34 2.45 -2.51 -10.97
C ILE A 34 3.35 -3.60 -11.59
N PRO A 35 4.67 -3.59 -11.34
CA PRO A 35 5.57 -4.62 -11.86
C PRO A 35 5.10 -6.02 -11.45
N LYS A 36 5.19 -7.00 -12.36
CA LYS A 36 4.78 -8.39 -12.10
C LYS A 36 5.74 -9.11 -11.15
N ASP A 37 7.01 -8.73 -11.17
CA ASP A 37 8.11 -9.25 -10.37
C ASP A 37 9.05 -8.11 -9.93
N GLY A 38 10.14 -8.43 -9.23
CA GLY A 38 11.08 -7.43 -8.70
C GLY A 38 10.56 -6.66 -7.48
N ALA A 39 11.46 -5.98 -6.77
CA ALA A 39 11.11 -5.28 -5.54
C ALA A 39 10.23 -4.05 -5.82
N VAL A 40 9.08 -3.94 -5.15
CA VAL A 40 8.16 -2.80 -5.34
C VAL A 40 7.55 -2.31 -4.03
N VAL A 41 7.53 -0.98 -3.87
CA VAL A 41 6.70 -0.28 -2.89
C VAL A 41 5.50 0.32 -3.59
N ILE A 42 4.29 0.01 -3.11
CA ILE A 42 3.04 0.58 -3.62
C ILE A 42 2.54 1.58 -2.57
N ALA A 43 2.50 2.86 -2.93
CA ALA A 43 2.28 3.94 -1.98
C ALA A 43 1.33 5.03 -2.50
N GLY A 44 0.46 5.53 -1.63
CA GLY A 44 -0.60 6.45 -2.03
C GLY A 44 -1.38 6.99 -0.84
N ASN A 45 -2.42 7.76 -1.12
CA ASN A 45 -3.26 8.35 -0.07
C ASN A 45 -4.03 7.29 0.74
N HIS A 46 -4.44 7.67 1.95
CA HIS A 46 -5.13 6.80 2.90
C HIS A 46 -6.36 7.51 3.46
N LYS A 47 -7.56 7.14 3.01
CA LYS A 47 -8.83 7.70 3.50
C LYS A 47 -9.66 6.69 4.31
N ASN A 48 -9.48 5.38 4.10
CA ASN A 48 -10.32 4.36 4.69
C ASN A 48 -9.50 3.15 5.17
N ILE A 49 -10.01 2.43 6.18
CA ILE A 49 -9.40 1.17 6.64
C ILE A 49 -9.37 0.08 5.55
N SER A 50 -10.16 0.22 4.49
CA SER A 50 -10.30 -0.76 3.41
C SER A 50 -9.46 -0.42 2.16
N ASP A 51 -8.68 0.67 2.17
CA ASP A 51 -7.90 1.14 1.01
C ASP A 51 -6.98 0.06 0.43
N GLN A 52 -6.36 -0.76 1.27
CA GLN A 52 -5.48 -1.84 0.81
C GLN A 52 -6.19 -2.88 -0.07
N PHE A 53 -7.52 -3.04 0.05
CA PHE A 53 -8.27 -3.99 -0.76
C PHE A 53 -8.35 -3.58 -2.23
N LEU A 54 -8.31 -2.27 -2.52
CA LEU A 54 -8.21 -1.76 -3.90
C LEU A 54 -6.89 -2.17 -4.55
N VAL A 55 -5.79 -2.11 -3.79
CA VAL A 55 -4.48 -2.59 -4.26
C VAL A 55 -4.49 -4.10 -4.43
N PHE A 56 -5.09 -4.85 -3.50
CA PHE A 56 -5.19 -6.30 -3.66
C PHE A 56 -5.98 -6.66 -4.91
N LEU A 57 -7.06 -5.96 -5.24
CA LEU A 57 -7.83 -6.18 -6.46
C LEU A 57 -7.03 -5.94 -7.74
N ALA A 58 -6.08 -5.00 -7.71
CA ALA A 58 -5.28 -4.61 -8.86
C ALA A 58 -4.12 -5.57 -9.19
N THR A 59 -3.67 -6.41 -8.25
CA THR A 59 -2.51 -7.28 -8.47
C THR A 59 -2.69 -8.72 -7.97
N LYS A 60 -1.94 -9.64 -8.58
CA LYS A 60 -1.79 -11.03 -8.12
C LYS A 60 -0.65 -11.20 -7.10
N ARG A 61 0.14 -10.15 -6.88
CA ARG A 61 1.26 -10.16 -5.93
C ARG A 61 0.75 -10.13 -4.50
N VAL A 62 1.49 -10.79 -3.61
CA VAL A 62 1.28 -10.68 -2.16
C VAL A 62 1.85 -9.34 -1.72
N VAL A 63 0.98 -8.39 -1.38
CA VAL A 63 1.36 -7.04 -0.97
C VAL A 63 1.33 -6.97 0.55
N ASN A 64 2.51 -6.84 1.17
CA ASN A 64 2.67 -6.86 2.61
C ASN A 64 2.50 -5.44 3.15
N TYR A 65 1.35 -5.15 3.76
CA TYR A 65 1.07 -3.84 4.35
C TYR A 65 1.60 -3.71 5.78
N MET A 66 2.02 -2.50 6.13
CA MET A 66 2.32 -2.16 7.52
C MET A 66 1.02 -1.92 8.33
N ALA A 67 0.75 -2.77 9.31
CA ALA A 67 -0.47 -2.75 10.12
C ALA A 67 -0.14 -2.51 11.60
N LYS A 68 -1.02 -1.77 12.30
CA LYS A 68 -0.83 -1.42 13.72
C LYS A 68 -0.63 -2.70 14.54
N ARG A 69 0.38 -2.72 15.43
CA ARG A 69 0.77 -3.95 16.16
C ARG A 69 -0.37 -4.56 16.97
N GLU A 70 -1.25 -3.74 17.54
CA GLU A 70 -2.38 -4.16 18.36
C GLU A 70 -3.43 -4.96 17.57
N TYR A 71 -3.43 -4.86 16.23
CA TYR A 71 -4.26 -5.72 15.38
C TYR A 71 -3.81 -7.18 15.42
N PHE A 72 -2.60 -7.46 15.90
CA PHE A 72 -2.03 -8.79 16.05
C PHE A 72 -2.30 -9.43 17.41
N ASP A 73 -2.98 -8.70 18.31
CA ASP A 73 -3.32 -9.19 19.65
C ASP A 73 -4.82 -9.53 19.79
N GLY A 74 -5.66 -9.07 18.84
CA GLY A 74 -7.11 -9.30 18.85
C GLY A 74 -7.59 -10.53 18.07
N ALA A 75 -8.91 -10.74 18.02
CA ALA A 75 -9.55 -11.86 17.31
C ALA A 75 -9.25 -11.91 15.80
N LEU A 76 -8.91 -10.75 15.19
CA LEU A 76 -8.54 -10.66 13.79
C LEU A 76 -7.05 -10.92 13.53
N ALA A 77 -6.24 -11.18 14.56
CA ALA A 77 -4.80 -11.37 14.40
C ALA A 77 -4.41 -12.49 13.41
N PRO A 78 -5.10 -13.65 13.34
CA PRO A 78 -4.82 -14.66 12.31
C PRO A 78 -4.96 -14.11 10.90
N LEU A 79 -5.97 -13.26 10.65
CA LEU A 79 -6.20 -12.63 9.34
C LEU A 79 -5.02 -11.75 8.93
N PHE A 80 -4.53 -10.90 9.84
CA PHE A 80 -3.39 -10.03 9.56
C PHE A 80 -2.10 -10.82 9.32
N ARG A 81 -1.87 -11.90 10.08
CA ARG A 81 -0.71 -12.78 9.88
C ARG A 81 -0.77 -13.50 8.53
N TRP A 82 -1.93 -14.06 8.18
CA TRP A 82 -2.14 -14.75 6.90
C TRP A 82 -2.10 -13.81 5.70
N ALA A 83 -2.53 -12.56 5.86
CA ALA A 83 -2.38 -11.52 4.84
C ALA A 83 -0.93 -11.04 4.66
N GLY A 84 0.03 -11.54 5.46
CA GLY A 84 1.43 -11.13 5.38
C GLY A 84 1.70 -9.72 5.90
N CYS A 85 0.80 -9.15 6.70
CA CYS A 85 0.98 -7.81 7.24
C CYS A 85 2.20 -7.73 8.16
N ILE A 86 2.90 -6.60 8.09
CA ILE A 86 4.06 -6.27 8.91
C ILE A 86 3.53 -5.51 10.15
N PRO A 87 3.67 -6.05 11.37
CA PRO A 87 3.28 -5.34 12.57
C PRO A 87 4.18 -4.12 12.78
N VAL A 88 3.58 -2.95 13.02
CA VAL A 88 4.30 -1.69 13.25
C VAL A 88 3.80 -1.01 14.52
N ASN A 89 4.72 -0.59 15.37
CA ASN A 89 4.44 0.41 16.39
C ASN A 89 4.35 1.78 15.70
N ARG A 90 3.18 2.42 15.79
CA ARG A 90 2.94 3.73 15.17
C ARG A 90 3.37 4.89 16.08
N ASP A 91 3.69 4.60 17.34
CA ASP A 91 4.24 5.55 18.31
C ASP A 91 5.75 5.64 18.08
N GLY A 92 6.13 6.48 17.11
CA GLY A 92 7.51 6.74 16.75
C GLY A 92 8.07 5.82 15.66
N PHE A 93 9.40 5.67 15.65
CA PHE A 93 10.13 4.94 14.62
C PHE A 93 10.30 3.45 15.00
N ASP A 94 9.67 2.55 14.24
CA ASP A 94 9.81 1.10 14.43
C ASP A 94 10.87 0.50 13.48
N ALA A 95 12.10 0.41 13.98
CA ALA A 95 13.22 -0.15 13.23
C ALA A 95 13.01 -1.62 12.82
N ALA A 96 12.24 -2.40 13.60
CA ALA A 96 11.99 -3.81 13.30
C ALA A 96 11.00 -3.97 12.12
N ALA A 97 9.96 -3.15 12.08
CA ALA A 97 9.03 -3.10 10.95
C ALA A 97 9.76 -2.69 9.66
N VAL A 98 10.61 -1.67 9.73
CA VAL A 98 11.44 -1.21 8.59
C VAL A 98 12.35 -2.32 8.08
N ARG A 99 13.09 -3.01 8.98
CA ARG A 99 13.95 -4.16 8.60
C ARG A 99 13.16 -5.28 7.94
N SER A 100 11.94 -5.54 8.41
CA SER A 100 11.07 -6.58 7.87
C SER A 100 10.62 -6.24 6.44
N ALA A 101 10.20 -4.99 6.20
CA ALA A 101 9.87 -4.49 4.87
C ALA A 101 11.05 -4.58 3.90
N ILE A 102 12.24 -4.13 4.32
CA ILE A 102 13.47 -4.22 3.50
C ILE A 102 13.78 -5.68 3.16
N LYS A 103 13.63 -6.62 4.11
CA LYS A 103 13.86 -8.06 3.88
C LYS A 103 12.91 -8.64 2.85
N ILE A 104 11.67 -8.14 2.76
CA ILE A 104 10.69 -8.53 1.74
C ILE A 104 11.12 -7.99 0.37
N LEU A 105 11.47 -6.72 0.31
CA LEU A 105 11.91 -6.07 -0.93
C LEU A 105 13.19 -6.71 -1.50
N LYS A 106 14.19 -6.98 -0.66
CA LYS A 106 15.43 -7.69 -1.07
C LYS A 106 15.19 -9.10 -1.63
N LYS A 107 14.00 -9.67 -1.46
CA LYS A 107 13.58 -10.94 -2.06
C LYS A 107 12.73 -10.78 -3.32
N GLY A 108 12.63 -9.56 -3.86
CA GLY A 108 11.75 -9.23 -4.97
C GLY A 108 10.27 -9.19 -4.58
N GLY A 109 9.95 -8.97 -3.29
CA GLY A 109 8.58 -8.88 -2.80
C GLY A 109 7.92 -7.52 -3.02
N ALA A 110 6.63 -7.43 -2.66
CA ALA A 110 5.85 -6.19 -2.69
C ALA A 110 5.46 -5.74 -1.28
N VAL A 111 5.62 -4.43 -1.02
CA VAL A 111 5.25 -3.80 0.25
C VAL A 111 4.27 -2.66 -0.01
N GLY A 112 3.17 -2.63 0.74
CA GLY A 112 2.18 -1.56 0.70
C GLY A 112 2.42 -0.58 1.85
N ILE A 113 2.51 0.72 1.55
CA ILE A 113 2.75 1.77 2.55
C ILE A 113 1.85 2.96 2.28
N PHE A 114 1.18 3.45 3.32
CA PHE A 114 0.49 4.73 3.29
C PHE A 114 1.41 5.81 3.90
N PRO A 115 2.10 6.63 3.08
CA PRO A 115 3.10 7.58 3.57
C PRO A 115 2.53 8.69 4.45
N GLU A 116 1.22 8.96 4.40
CA GLU A 116 0.53 9.84 5.37
C GLU A 116 0.65 9.33 6.82
N GLY A 117 0.87 8.02 7.00
CA GLY A 117 1.05 7.37 8.31
C GLY A 117 -0.23 7.25 9.15
N THR A 118 -1.32 7.89 8.72
CA THR A 118 -2.66 7.81 9.29
C THR A 118 -3.69 7.96 8.18
N ARG A 119 -4.96 7.68 8.50
CA ARG A 119 -6.06 7.99 7.58
C ARG A 119 -6.32 9.49 7.62
N ASN A 120 -6.37 10.11 6.45
CA ASN A 120 -6.84 11.46 6.29
C ASN A 120 -8.34 11.54 6.59
N LYS A 121 -8.70 12.33 7.60
CA LYS A 121 -10.08 12.59 8.05
C LYS A 121 -10.39 14.09 8.02
N THR A 122 -9.54 14.90 7.40
CA THR A 122 -9.72 16.34 7.26
C THR A 122 -10.18 16.66 5.84
N ASP A 123 -10.47 17.93 5.58
CA ASP A 123 -10.79 18.41 4.23
C ASP A 123 -9.54 18.62 3.35
N ALA A 124 -8.34 18.30 3.87
CA ALA A 124 -7.11 18.39 3.09
C ALA A 124 -7.11 17.32 1.99
N LEU A 125 -6.66 17.70 0.79
CA LEU A 125 -6.52 16.76 -0.32
C LEU A 125 -5.58 15.59 0.03
N LEU A 126 -4.48 15.88 0.74
CA LEU A 126 -3.44 14.93 1.10
C LEU A 126 -2.69 15.43 2.35
N LEU A 127 -2.46 14.55 3.33
CA LEU A 127 -1.58 14.88 4.46
C LEU A 127 -0.11 14.85 4.05
N PRO A 128 0.79 15.52 4.80
CA PRO A 128 2.23 15.45 4.54
C PRO A 128 2.74 14.01 4.54
N PHE A 129 3.56 13.68 3.55
CA PHE A 129 4.15 12.34 3.43
C PHE A 129 5.36 12.21 4.34
N LYS A 130 5.39 11.13 5.12
CA LYS A 130 6.56 10.71 5.88
C LYS A 130 7.58 10.03 4.94
N PRO A 131 8.89 10.17 5.21
CA PRO A 131 9.95 9.62 4.35
C PRO A 131 10.05 8.09 4.39
N GLY A 132 9.32 7.42 5.28
CA GLY A 132 9.43 5.98 5.51
C GLY A 132 9.22 5.13 4.25
N ALA A 133 8.26 5.48 3.40
CA ALA A 133 8.01 4.76 2.14
C ALA A 133 9.23 4.79 1.20
N VAL A 134 9.81 5.98 1.03
CA VAL A 134 11.01 6.22 0.21
C VAL A 134 12.24 5.56 0.80
N ALA A 135 12.49 5.75 2.10
CA ALA A 135 13.64 5.17 2.78
C ALA A 135 13.63 3.62 2.71
N ILE A 136 12.44 3.01 2.84
CA ILE A 136 12.27 1.56 2.68
C ILE A 136 12.53 1.14 1.23
N ALA A 137 12.00 1.88 0.25
CA ALA A 137 12.20 1.59 -1.16
C ALA A 137 13.68 1.65 -1.55
N GLN A 138 14.39 2.73 -1.20
CA GLN A 138 15.82 2.90 -1.48
C GLN A 138 16.67 1.78 -0.87
N ARG A 139 16.49 1.51 0.43
CA ARG A 139 17.25 0.45 1.14
C ARG A 139 16.88 -0.97 0.69
N GLY A 140 15.70 -1.13 0.12
CA GLY A 140 15.18 -2.36 -0.44
C GLY A 140 15.54 -2.58 -1.92
N GLY A 141 16.11 -1.58 -2.60
CA GLY A 141 16.34 -1.62 -4.05
C GLY A 141 15.03 -1.72 -4.84
N ALA A 142 13.97 -1.07 -4.38
CA ALA A 142 12.63 -1.17 -4.94
C ALA A 142 12.24 0.08 -5.72
N VAL A 143 11.48 -0.12 -6.80
CA VAL A 143 10.73 0.96 -7.44
C VAL A 143 9.51 1.33 -6.60
N ILE A 144 9.02 2.56 -6.75
CA ILE A 144 7.79 3.05 -6.13
C ILE A 144 6.71 3.17 -7.19
N VAL A 145 5.55 2.58 -6.95
CA VAL A 145 4.32 2.78 -7.73
C VAL A 145 3.39 3.69 -6.94
N PRO A 146 3.20 4.96 -7.36
CA PRO A 146 2.25 5.86 -6.73
C PRO A 146 0.81 5.43 -7.05
N PHE A 147 -0.12 5.62 -6.12
CA PHE A 147 -1.55 5.49 -6.38
C PHE A 147 -2.38 6.58 -5.71
N ALA A 148 -3.56 6.83 -6.26
CA ALA A 148 -4.58 7.69 -5.68
C ALA A 148 -5.93 6.96 -5.59
N ILE A 149 -6.62 7.13 -4.46
CA ILE A 149 -7.96 6.62 -4.18
C ILE A 149 -8.91 7.80 -4.05
N THR A 150 -9.99 7.76 -4.83
CA THR A 150 -11.07 8.77 -4.83
C THR A 150 -12.44 8.10 -4.74
N GLY A 151 -13.48 8.89 -4.50
CA GLY A 151 -14.85 8.41 -4.35
C GLY A 151 -15.11 7.77 -2.99
N GLU A 152 -16.33 7.32 -2.76
CA GLU A 152 -16.82 6.89 -1.46
C GLU A 152 -17.01 5.38 -1.34
N TYR A 153 -16.83 4.89 -0.10
CA TYR A 153 -16.98 3.47 0.27
C TYR A 153 -18.46 3.11 0.42
N GLU A 154 -19.22 3.28 -0.66
CA GLU A 154 -20.65 3.00 -0.72
C GLU A 154 -21.08 2.49 -2.10
N ARG A 155 -22.32 2.03 -2.21
CA ARG A 155 -22.82 1.46 -3.48
C ARG A 155 -23.06 2.63 -4.42
N LYS A 156 -22.42 2.62 -5.60
CA LYS A 156 -22.39 3.75 -6.55
C LYS A 156 -21.63 4.99 -6.05
N GLY A 157 -20.78 4.86 -5.04
CA GLY A 157 -19.95 5.97 -4.54
C GLY A 157 -18.81 6.40 -5.46
N GLY A 158 -18.72 5.85 -6.67
CA GLY A 158 -17.64 6.17 -7.62
C GLY A 158 -16.25 5.78 -7.12
N LEU A 159 -16.14 4.77 -6.25
CA LEU A 159 -14.88 4.33 -5.67
C LEU A 159 -13.89 3.99 -6.78
N LYS A 160 -12.73 4.64 -6.79
CA LYS A 160 -11.74 4.53 -7.87
C LYS A 160 -10.34 4.49 -7.27
N ILE A 161 -9.49 3.65 -7.85
CA ILE A 161 -8.03 3.67 -7.63
C ILE A 161 -7.32 3.86 -8.96
N VAL A 162 -6.35 4.77 -8.99
CA VAL A 162 -5.50 5.05 -10.16
C VAL A 162 -4.05 4.84 -9.76
N PHE A 163 -3.33 4.02 -10.51
CA PHE A 163 -1.89 3.78 -10.32
C PHE A 163 -1.08 4.57 -11.35
N GLY A 164 -0.13 5.37 -10.88
CA GLY A 164 0.83 6.07 -11.73
C GLY A 164 1.99 5.18 -12.17
N LYS A 165 2.86 5.72 -13.03
CA LYS A 165 4.04 4.99 -13.50
C LYS A 165 5.04 4.74 -12.36
N ALA A 166 5.64 3.56 -12.36
CA ALA A 166 6.68 3.24 -11.42
C ALA A 166 7.91 4.14 -11.63
N PHE A 167 8.56 4.57 -10.55
CA PHE A 167 9.83 5.28 -10.60
C PHE A 167 10.84 4.72 -9.60
N SER A 168 12.13 4.83 -9.92
CA SER A 168 13.21 4.47 -9.00
C SER A 168 13.56 5.68 -8.12
N PRO A 169 13.61 5.53 -6.77
CA PRO A 169 14.10 6.57 -5.88
C PRO A 169 15.62 6.51 -5.64
N ALA A 170 16.35 5.59 -6.28
CA ALA A 170 17.74 5.27 -5.94
C ALA A 170 18.70 6.47 -6.02
N ASP A 171 18.54 7.31 -7.04
CA ASP A 171 19.44 8.43 -7.34
C ASP A 171 18.94 9.77 -6.79
N MET A 172 17.94 9.75 -5.90
CA MET A 172 17.31 10.94 -5.32
C MET A 172 17.64 11.05 -3.83
N SER A 173 17.72 12.27 -3.31
CA SER A 173 17.69 12.46 -1.86
C SER A 173 16.35 11.96 -1.30
N PRO A 174 16.30 11.48 -0.04
CA PRO A 174 15.05 11.06 0.59
C PRO A 174 13.96 12.12 0.53
N GLU A 175 14.33 13.40 0.67
CA GLU A 175 13.42 14.55 0.61
C GLU A 175 12.85 14.71 -0.79
N ALA A 176 13.70 14.75 -1.82
CA ALA A 176 13.28 14.93 -3.21
C ALA A 176 12.41 13.76 -3.70
N ALA A 177 12.75 12.52 -3.33
CA ALA A 177 11.93 11.36 -3.66
C ALA A 177 10.60 11.35 -2.91
N THR A 178 10.55 11.86 -1.67
CA THR A 178 9.29 11.97 -0.90
C THR A 178 8.39 13.03 -1.49
N GLU A 179 8.96 14.19 -1.87
CA GLU A 179 8.25 15.25 -2.56
C GLU A 179 7.75 14.79 -3.93
N LYS A 180 8.57 14.08 -4.71
CA LYS A 180 8.15 13.47 -5.96
C LYS A 180 6.96 12.53 -5.74
N LEU A 181 7.05 11.62 -4.77
CA LEU A 181 5.95 10.71 -4.45
C LEU A 181 4.67 11.47 -4.06
N TYR A 182 4.79 12.53 -3.26
CA TYR A 182 3.66 13.38 -2.88
C TYR A 182 3.01 14.02 -4.11
N ASN A 183 3.81 14.63 -4.99
CA ASN A 183 3.32 15.31 -6.19
C ASN A 183 2.65 14.32 -7.16
N GLU A 184 3.24 13.15 -7.39
CA GLU A 184 2.62 12.11 -8.24
C GLU A 184 1.24 11.69 -7.69
N VAL A 185 1.13 11.46 -6.37
CA VAL A 185 -0.16 11.09 -5.76
C VAL A 185 -1.16 12.24 -5.82
N ARG A 186 -0.72 13.48 -5.58
CA ARG A 186 -1.56 14.68 -5.70
C ARG A 186 -2.10 14.84 -7.12
N ASP A 187 -1.26 14.68 -8.12
CA ASP A 187 -1.63 14.86 -9.52
C ASP A 187 -2.61 13.75 -9.97
N LEU A 188 -2.42 12.51 -9.49
CA LEU A 188 -3.39 11.43 -9.69
C LEU A 188 -4.74 11.68 -9.00
N LEU A 189 -4.77 12.39 -7.87
CA LEU A 189 -6.01 12.77 -7.17
C LEU A 189 -6.79 13.86 -7.91
N THR A 190 -6.10 14.73 -8.65
CA THR A 190 -6.71 15.87 -9.36
C THR A 190 -6.95 15.61 -10.85
N ALA A 191 -6.35 14.55 -11.40
CA ALA A 191 -6.62 14.08 -12.76
C ALA A 191 -8.10 13.70 -12.92
N ARG A 192 -8.80 14.44 -13.79
CA ARG A 192 -10.22 14.23 -14.12
C ARG A 192 -10.39 12.99 -15.00
#